data_AF-T0K3P0-F1
#
_entry.id   AF-T0K3P0-F1
#
_cell.length_a   1.000
_cell.length_b   1.000
_cell.length_c   1.000
_cell.angle_alpha   90.00
_cell.angle_beta   90.00
_cell.angle_gamma   90.00
#
_symmetry.space_group_name_H-M   'P 1'
#
loop_
_entity.id
_entity.type
_entity.pdbx_description
1 polymer ?
#
loop_
_entity_poly.entity_id
_entity_poly.type
_entity_poly.pdbx_seq_one_letter_code
_entity_poly.pdbx_strand_id
1 'polypeptide(L)'
;MLSQESETSWSAEGNRDELLDNFRDFAPWMLNLMRTVDDVRLYKVKDANPLTHYVGGRAVIIGDAAHPMTPFQGQGATQAIEDAEGLRLLLHDNVDANNVFGALQTWDSVRRPRASQVQQNSRHVTDMSAQAQLDRMRLNWTYNGIHAALRNR
;
A
#
# COMPACT_ATOMS: atom_id res chain seq x y z
N MET A 1 9.30 -17.16 17.18
CA MET A 1 7.95 -16.96 16.62
C MET A 1 7.02 -16.79 17.81
N LEU A 2 6.25 -15.70 17.84
CA LEU A 2 5.38 -15.36 18.97
C LEU A 2 4.22 -16.38 19.07
N SER A 3 3.82 -16.73 20.28
CA SER A 3 3.05 -17.96 20.57
C SER A 3 1.56 -17.94 20.19
N GLN A 4 1.01 -16.78 19.82
CA GLN A 4 -0.41 -16.62 19.50
C GLN A 4 -0.63 -16.15 18.06
N GLU A 5 -1.36 -16.94 17.27
CA GLU A 5 -1.88 -16.55 15.96
C GLU A 5 -3.34 -16.12 16.06
N SER A 6 -3.71 -14.99 15.45
CA SER A 6 -5.10 -14.61 15.29
C SER A 6 -5.68 -15.19 13.98
N GLU A 7 -6.67 -16.08 14.11
CA GLU A 7 -7.35 -16.67 12.93
C GLU A 7 -8.36 -15.71 12.29
N THR A 8 -8.98 -14.82 13.08
CA THR A 8 -10.10 -13.94 12.64
C THR A 8 -9.87 -12.44 12.86
N SER A 9 -8.89 -12.06 13.70
CA SER A 9 -8.53 -10.66 13.98
C SER A 9 -7.25 -10.27 13.21
N TRP A 10 -7.16 -9.01 12.79
CA TRP A 10 -5.95 -8.46 12.16
C TRP A 10 -4.76 -8.32 13.11
N SER A 11 -5.01 -8.51 14.41
CA SER A 11 -3.98 -8.48 15.45
C SER A 11 -4.19 -9.53 16.53
N ALA A 12 -3.09 -9.87 17.21
CA ALA A 12 -3.07 -10.65 18.44
C ALA A 12 -2.39 -9.86 19.57
N GLU A 13 -2.70 -10.21 20.81
CA GLU A 13 -1.91 -9.74 21.95
C GLU A 13 -0.50 -10.29 21.88
N GLY A 14 0.47 -9.46 22.26
CA GLY A 14 1.87 -9.81 22.31
C GLY A 14 2.40 -9.87 23.72
N ASN A 15 3.44 -10.67 23.90
CA ASN A 15 4.14 -10.80 25.16
C ASN A 15 5.43 -9.97 25.11
N ARG A 16 5.62 -9.08 26.10
CA ARG A 16 6.83 -8.22 26.20
C ARG A 16 8.10 -9.04 26.40
N ASP A 17 8.07 -10.11 27.16
CA ASP A 17 9.23 -10.98 27.38
C ASP A 17 9.59 -11.74 26.10
N GLU A 18 8.59 -12.22 25.34
CA GLU A 18 8.84 -12.81 24.02
C GLU A 18 9.41 -11.77 23.05
N LEU A 19 8.92 -10.53 23.06
CA LEU A 19 9.51 -9.43 22.27
C LEU A 19 10.99 -9.24 22.64
N LEU A 20 11.31 -9.12 23.93
CA LEU A 20 12.69 -8.93 24.40
C LEU A 20 13.60 -10.12 24.07
N ASP A 21 13.11 -11.36 24.12
CA ASP A 21 13.89 -12.53 23.75
C ASP A 21 14.19 -12.59 22.24
N ASN A 22 13.21 -12.23 21.39
CA ASN A 22 13.42 -12.18 19.93
C ASN A 22 14.46 -11.13 19.50
N PHE A 23 14.64 -10.07 20.29
CA PHE A 23 15.58 -8.97 20.02
C PHE A 23 16.77 -8.94 21.00
N ARG A 24 17.06 -10.03 21.71
CA ARG A 24 18.06 -10.08 22.80
C ARG A 24 19.48 -9.69 22.40
N ASP A 25 19.81 -9.76 21.11
CA ASP A 25 21.10 -9.42 20.51
C ASP A 25 21.21 -7.94 20.11
N PHE A 26 20.15 -7.15 20.29
CA PHE A 26 20.15 -5.72 19.98
C PHE A 26 20.86 -4.90 21.07
N ALA A 27 21.26 -3.68 20.72
CA ALA A 27 21.96 -2.79 21.63
C ALA A 27 21.14 -2.47 22.91
N PRO A 28 21.78 -2.27 24.09
CA PRO A 28 21.09 -2.08 25.36
C PRO A 28 20.06 -0.95 25.39
N TRP A 29 20.31 0.15 24.67
CA TRP A 29 19.38 1.28 24.61
C TRP A 29 18.06 0.91 23.92
N MET A 30 18.09 0.02 22.92
CA MET A 30 16.90 -0.46 22.23
C MET A 30 16.09 -1.38 23.14
N LEU A 31 16.75 -2.28 23.87
CA LEU A 31 16.10 -3.14 24.86
C LEU A 31 15.44 -2.31 25.96
N ASN A 32 16.10 -1.24 26.42
CA ASN A 32 15.51 -0.33 27.40
C ASN A 32 14.26 0.36 26.88
N LEU A 33 14.23 0.76 25.60
CA LEU A 33 13.02 1.31 24.97
C LEU A 33 11.89 0.28 24.91
N MET A 34 12.19 -0.96 24.51
CA MET A 34 11.18 -2.03 24.46
C MET A 34 10.60 -2.35 25.86
N ARG A 35 11.40 -2.21 26.93
CA ARG A 35 10.95 -2.43 28.31
C ARG A 35 9.90 -1.43 28.78
N THR A 36 9.78 -0.25 28.16
CA THR A 36 8.79 0.78 28.55
C THR A 36 7.44 0.60 27.85
N VAL A 37 7.26 -0.42 26.99
CA VAL A 37 6.05 -0.59 26.18
C VAL A 37 5.00 -1.40 26.92
N ASP A 38 3.88 -0.76 27.30
CA ASP A 38 2.80 -1.39 28.07
C ASP A 38 1.85 -2.27 27.27
N ASP A 39 1.57 -1.92 26.01
CA ASP A 39 0.74 -2.71 25.11
C ASP A 39 1.58 -3.21 23.92
N VAL A 40 1.73 -4.53 23.82
CA VAL A 40 2.41 -5.17 22.70
C VAL A 40 1.35 -5.85 21.85
N ARG A 41 1.34 -5.52 20.56
CA ARG A 41 0.42 -6.08 19.58
C ARG A 41 1.19 -6.70 18.43
N LEU A 42 0.70 -7.83 17.95
CA LEU A 42 1.21 -8.47 16.75
C LEU A 42 0.27 -8.17 15.60
N TYR A 43 0.83 -7.69 14.50
CA TYR A 43 0.09 -7.49 13.25
C TYR A 43 0.69 -8.38 12.18
N LYS A 44 -0.16 -9.24 11.59
CA LYS A 44 0.26 -10.05 10.45
C LYS A 44 0.28 -9.17 9.21
N VAL A 45 1.48 -8.91 8.68
CA VAL A 45 1.64 -8.18 7.42
C VAL A 45 1.11 -9.07 6.29
N LYS A 46 0.06 -8.61 5.60
CA LYS A 46 -0.55 -9.28 4.45
C LYS A 46 -0.57 -8.31 3.27
N ASP A 47 -0.46 -8.87 2.07
CA ASP A 47 -0.71 -8.16 0.82
C ASP A 47 -1.47 -9.07 -0.16
N ALA A 48 -1.79 -8.57 -1.35
CA ALA A 48 -2.41 -9.36 -2.42
C ALA A 48 -1.66 -9.19 -3.74
N ASN A 49 -1.86 -10.11 -4.67
CA ASN A 49 -1.37 -9.91 -6.03
C ASN A 49 -2.12 -8.77 -6.71
N PRO A 50 -1.46 -8.00 -7.60
CA PRO A 50 -2.12 -6.92 -8.31
C PRO A 50 -3.31 -7.44 -9.12
N LEU A 51 -4.45 -6.77 -8.98
CA LEU A 51 -5.64 -7.10 -9.78
C LEU A 51 -5.41 -6.71 -11.23
N THR A 52 -6.09 -7.42 -12.14
CA THR A 52 -6.01 -7.14 -13.58
C THR A 52 -6.91 -5.99 -14.00
N HIS A 53 -7.95 -5.68 -13.23
CA HIS A 53 -8.92 -4.60 -13.47
C HIS A 53 -9.48 -4.08 -12.14
N TYR A 54 -9.70 -2.78 -12.01
CA TYR A 54 -10.40 -2.15 -10.87
C TYR A 54 -11.84 -1.75 -11.18
N VAL A 55 -12.25 -1.82 -12.45
CA VAL A 55 -13.55 -1.32 -12.92
C VAL A 55 -14.42 -2.48 -13.40
N GLY A 56 -15.67 -2.49 -12.94
CA GLY A 56 -16.72 -3.41 -13.37
C GLY A 56 -17.98 -2.64 -13.77
N GLY A 57 -18.16 -2.39 -15.06
CA GLY A 57 -19.26 -1.55 -15.54
C GLY A 57 -19.16 -0.13 -14.97
N ARG A 58 -20.13 0.28 -14.15
CA ARG A 58 -20.15 1.62 -13.53
C ARG A 58 -19.63 1.63 -12.09
N ALA A 59 -19.09 0.52 -11.62
CA ALA A 59 -18.47 0.41 -10.31
C ALA A 59 -16.94 0.39 -10.42
N VAL A 60 -16.29 0.96 -9.41
CA VAL A 60 -14.84 0.98 -9.27
C VAL A 60 -14.45 0.70 -7.82
N ILE A 61 -13.34 -0.01 -7.63
CA ILE A 61 -12.69 -0.20 -6.32
C ILE A 61 -11.42 0.66 -6.25
N ILE A 62 -11.15 1.23 -5.08
CA ILE A 62 -9.97 2.08 -4.81
C ILE A 62 -9.34 1.72 -3.46
N GLY A 63 -8.14 2.23 -3.20
CA GLY A 63 -7.44 1.97 -1.93
C GLY A 63 -7.15 0.48 -1.69
N ASP A 64 -7.17 0.06 -0.42
CA ASP A 64 -6.86 -1.33 -0.04
C ASP A 64 -7.81 -2.37 -0.63
N ALA A 65 -9.00 -1.99 -1.10
CA ALA A 65 -9.87 -2.90 -1.84
C ALA A 65 -9.28 -3.27 -3.21
N ALA A 66 -8.50 -2.37 -3.82
CA ALA A 66 -7.92 -2.52 -5.15
C ALA A 66 -6.43 -2.91 -5.13
N HIS A 67 -5.67 -2.40 -4.16
CA HIS A 67 -4.20 -2.56 -4.10
C HIS A 67 -3.66 -2.66 -2.66
N PRO A 68 -4.10 -3.64 -1.85
CA PRO A 68 -3.57 -3.82 -0.50
C PRO A 68 -2.08 -4.18 -0.58
N MET A 69 -1.23 -3.45 0.13
CA MET A 69 0.22 -3.58 0.03
C MET A 69 0.89 -3.58 1.41
N THR A 70 2.12 -4.11 1.47
CA THR A 70 2.93 -4.04 2.69
C THR A 70 3.23 -2.58 3.06
N PRO A 71 3.37 -2.25 4.36
CA PRO A 71 3.52 -0.87 4.82
C PRO A 71 4.92 -0.30 4.62
N PHE A 72 5.88 -1.08 4.10
CA PHE A 72 7.30 -0.75 4.14
C PHE A 72 7.71 0.50 3.35
N GLN A 73 6.90 0.94 2.38
CA GLN A 73 7.10 2.22 1.69
C GLN A 73 6.16 3.34 2.16
N GLY A 74 5.22 3.07 3.08
CA GLY A 74 4.24 4.06 3.54
C GLY A 74 3.26 4.55 2.47
N GLN A 75 3.10 3.82 1.36
CA GLN A 75 2.40 4.32 0.18
C GLN A 75 0.90 3.95 0.07
N GLY A 76 0.37 3.05 0.89
CA GLY A 76 -1.03 2.60 0.76
C GLY A 76 -2.04 3.76 0.79
N ALA A 77 -1.95 4.61 1.81
CA ALA A 77 -2.80 5.80 1.93
C ALA A 77 -2.57 6.81 0.79
N THR A 78 -1.31 7.04 0.40
CA THR A 78 -0.96 7.92 -0.73
C THR A 78 -1.61 7.44 -2.03
N GLN A 79 -1.61 6.13 -2.31
CA GLN A 79 -2.25 5.57 -3.50
C GLN A 79 -3.78 5.75 -3.46
N ALA A 80 -4.42 5.58 -2.31
CA ALA A 80 -5.86 5.84 -2.16
C ALA A 80 -6.22 7.32 -2.40
N ILE A 81 -5.36 8.25 -1.98
CA ILE A 81 -5.54 9.69 -2.25
C ILE A 81 -5.37 9.99 -3.75
N GLU A 82 -4.34 9.43 -4.39
CA GLU A 82 -4.14 9.56 -5.84
C GLU A 82 -5.32 8.96 -6.64
N ASP A 83 -5.93 7.87 -6.16
CA ASP A 83 -7.12 7.27 -6.76
C ASP A 83 -8.30 8.23 -6.73
N ALA A 84 -8.60 8.80 -5.56
CA ALA A 84 -9.69 9.74 -5.36
C ALA A 84 -9.49 11.02 -6.18
N GLU A 85 -8.26 11.55 -6.24
CA GLU A 85 -7.91 12.70 -7.07
C GLU A 85 -8.09 12.41 -8.56
N GLY A 86 -7.63 11.24 -9.01
CA GLY A 86 -7.79 10.81 -10.40
C GLY A 86 -9.26 10.66 -10.79
N LEU A 87 -10.10 10.11 -9.91
CA LEU A 87 -11.54 9.99 -10.13
C LEU A 87 -12.18 11.38 -10.22
N ARG A 88 -11.86 12.29 -9.28
CA ARG A 88 -12.37 13.67 -9.28
C ARG A 88 -12.06 14.40 -10.59
N LEU A 89 -10.85 14.23 -11.12
CA LEU A 89 -10.42 14.90 -12.35
C LEU A 89 -11.05 14.31 -13.61
N LEU A 90 -11.27 13.01 -13.66
CA LEU A 90 -11.84 12.35 -14.83
C LEU A 90 -13.37 12.36 -14.84
N LEU A 91 -14.03 12.40 -13.68
CA LEU A 91 -15.48 12.54 -13.51
C LEU A 91 -15.88 14.01 -13.37
N HIS A 92 -15.61 14.80 -14.41
CA HIS A 92 -15.97 16.22 -14.50
C HIS A 92 -17.34 16.41 -15.20
N ASP A 93 -17.79 17.67 -15.35
CA ASP A 93 -19.16 18.05 -15.76
C ASP A 93 -19.70 17.40 -17.05
N ASN A 94 -18.83 16.89 -17.93
CA ASN A 94 -19.24 16.25 -19.18
C ASN A 94 -19.46 14.73 -19.06
N VAL A 95 -19.27 14.15 -17.86
CA VAL A 95 -19.45 12.72 -17.62
C VAL A 95 -20.87 12.44 -17.16
N ASP A 96 -21.55 11.55 -17.88
CA ASP A 96 -22.92 11.12 -17.63
C ASP A 96 -23.02 9.59 -17.53
N ALA A 97 -24.24 9.11 -17.34
CA ALA A 97 -24.55 7.69 -17.32
C ALA A 97 -24.02 6.92 -18.55
N ASN A 98 -24.00 7.53 -19.73
CA ASN A 98 -23.68 6.86 -20.98
C ASN A 98 -22.17 6.74 -21.20
N ASN A 99 -21.38 7.69 -20.71
CA ASN A 99 -19.94 7.74 -20.94
C ASN A 99 -19.06 7.45 -19.69
N VAL A 100 -19.65 7.33 -18.50
CA VAL A 100 -18.91 7.08 -17.24
C VAL A 100 -18.03 5.84 -17.29
N PHE A 101 -18.46 4.77 -17.97
CA PHE A 101 -17.64 3.56 -18.08
C PHE A 101 -16.32 3.85 -18.81
N GLY A 102 -16.36 4.63 -19.90
CA GLY A 102 -15.14 5.02 -20.63
C GLY A 102 -14.22 5.91 -19.80
N ALA A 103 -14.77 6.81 -19.00
CA ALA A 103 -14.01 7.61 -18.05
C ALA A 103 -13.32 6.74 -16.97
N LEU A 104 -14.04 5.76 -16.42
CA LEU A 104 -13.49 4.80 -15.46
C LEU A 104 -12.42 3.89 -16.07
N GLN A 105 -12.59 3.44 -17.33
CA GLN A 105 -11.55 2.68 -18.03
C GLN A 105 -10.28 3.51 -18.25
N THR A 106 -10.44 4.79 -18.60
CA THR A 106 -9.32 5.73 -18.72
C THR A 106 -8.59 5.87 -17.38
N TRP A 107 -9.35 6.03 -16.29
CA TRP A 107 -8.82 6.06 -14.93
C TRP A 107 -8.05 4.79 -14.55
N ASP A 108 -8.65 3.60 -14.75
CA ASP A 108 -8.06 2.29 -14.44
C ASP A 108 -6.75 2.12 -15.19
N SER A 109 -6.73 2.49 -16.48
CA SER A 109 -5.55 2.32 -17.31
C SER A 109 -4.34 3.08 -16.75
N VAL A 110 -4.52 4.18 -16.04
CA VAL A 110 -3.43 4.97 -15.43
C VAL A 110 -3.14 4.53 -14.01
N ARG A 111 -4.19 4.43 -13.17
CA ARG A 111 -4.06 4.20 -11.74
C ARG A 111 -3.62 2.78 -11.42
N ARG A 112 -4.18 1.78 -12.10
CA ARG A 112 -3.87 0.37 -11.83
C ARG A 112 -2.40 0.04 -12.08
N PRO A 113 -1.77 0.33 -13.24
CA PRO A 113 -0.36 0.01 -13.43
C PRO A 113 0.55 0.69 -12.40
N ARG A 114 0.24 1.94 -12.03
CA ARG A 114 0.98 2.68 -11.02
C ARG A 114 0.86 2.04 -9.64
N ALA A 115 -0.36 1.83 -9.14
CA ALA A 115 -0.60 1.24 -7.83
C ALA A 115 -0.03 -0.19 -7.75
N SER A 116 -0.18 -0.98 -8.81
CA SER A 116 0.42 -2.32 -8.93
C SER A 116 1.95 -2.29 -8.83
N GLN A 117 2.61 -1.33 -9.48
CA GLN A 117 4.06 -1.20 -9.40
C GLN A 117 4.52 -0.80 -7.99
N VAL A 118 3.79 0.10 -7.32
CA VAL A 118 4.06 0.49 -5.92
C VAL A 118 3.85 -0.70 -4.97
N GLN A 119 2.77 -1.48 -5.15
CA GLN A 119 2.50 -2.70 -4.39
C GLN A 119 3.67 -3.71 -4.51
N GLN A 120 4.13 -3.97 -5.74
CA GLN A 120 5.28 -4.86 -5.99
C GLN A 120 6.58 -4.29 -5.41
N ASN A 121 6.80 -2.98 -5.50
CA ASN A 121 7.98 -2.34 -4.93
C ASN A 121 7.99 -2.46 -3.40
N SER A 122 6.84 -2.33 -2.75
CA SER A 122 6.70 -2.47 -1.30
C SER A 122 6.95 -3.92 -0.85
N ARG A 123 6.47 -4.91 -1.60
CA ARG A 123 6.64 -6.34 -1.28
C ARG A 123 8.11 -6.78 -1.20
N HIS A 124 8.96 -6.27 -2.08
CA HIS A 124 10.33 -6.75 -2.24
C HIS A 124 11.40 -5.92 -1.53
N VAL A 125 11.01 -4.89 -0.76
CA VAL A 125 11.98 -3.93 -0.22
C VAL A 125 12.99 -4.55 0.75
N THR A 126 12.62 -5.65 1.43
CA THR A 126 13.46 -6.33 2.42
C THR A 126 14.62 -7.12 1.81
N ASP A 127 14.54 -7.48 0.53
CA ASP A 127 15.49 -8.40 -0.12
C ASP A 127 16.48 -7.66 -1.05
N MET A 128 16.49 -6.33 -1.01
CA MET A 128 17.17 -5.48 -1.97
C MET A 128 18.30 -4.66 -1.35
N SER A 129 19.33 -4.38 -2.14
CA SER A 129 20.36 -3.40 -1.74
C SER A 129 19.75 -2.01 -1.53
N ALA A 130 20.35 -1.19 -0.68
CA ALA A 130 19.88 0.17 -0.42
C ALA A 130 19.71 1.00 -1.71
N GLN A 131 20.63 0.86 -2.66
CA GLN A 131 20.54 1.55 -3.95
C GLN A 131 19.31 1.09 -4.75
N ALA A 132 19.08 -0.21 -4.84
CA ALA A 132 17.95 -0.74 -5.59
C ALA A 132 16.59 -0.42 -4.93
N GLN A 133 16.56 -0.32 -3.59
CA GLN A 133 15.40 0.21 -2.85
C GLN A 133 15.13 1.68 -3.25
N LEU A 134 16.15 2.54 -3.23
CA LEU A 134 16.02 3.95 -3.62
C LEU A 134 15.54 4.11 -5.06
N ASP A 135 16.09 3.33 -5.99
CA ASP A 135 15.70 3.39 -7.41
C ASP A 135 14.21 3.04 -7.59
N ARG A 136 13.69 2.07 -6.84
CA ARG A 136 12.26 1.73 -6.86
C ARG A 136 11.38 2.77 -6.16
N MET A 137 11.88 3.40 -5.10
CA MET A 137 11.17 4.48 -4.40
C MET A 137 11.03 5.75 -5.24
N ARG A 138 11.83 5.94 -6.30
CA ARG A 138 11.66 7.09 -7.23
C ARG A 138 10.25 7.22 -7.76
N LEU A 139 9.53 6.11 -7.93
CA LEU A 139 8.15 6.13 -8.39
C LEU A 139 7.20 6.84 -7.40
N ASN A 140 7.56 6.91 -6.12
CA ASN A 140 6.71 7.47 -5.08
C ASN A 140 6.57 9.00 -5.19
N TRP A 141 7.57 9.69 -5.76
CA TRP A 141 7.62 11.16 -5.82
C TRP A 141 7.76 11.74 -7.24
N THR A 142 7.69 10.91 -8.29
CA THR A 142 7.79 11.37 -9.70
C THR A 142 6.45 11.42 -10.43
N TYR A 143 5.35 11.16 -9.74
CA TYR A 143 4.01 11.18 -10.34
C TYR A 143 3.39 12.57 -10.33
N ASN A 144 3.20 13.11 -11.54
CA ASN A 144 2.64 14.44 -11.76
C ASN A 144 1.11 14.44 -11.94
N GLY A 145 0.42 13.41 -11.42
CA GLY A 145 -1.03 13.29 -11.53
C GLY A 145 -1.54 12.65 -12.82
N ILE A 146 -2.84 12.39 -12.88
CA ILE A 146 -3.48 11.59 -13.93
C ILE A 146 -3.42 12.25 -15.31
N HIS A 147 -3.60 13.57 -15.39
CA HIS A 147 -3.54 14.28 -16.67
C HIS A 147 -2.15 14.26 -17.29
N ALA A 148 -1.09 14.37 -16.48
CA ALA A 148 0.28 14.27 -16.99
C ALA A 148 0.57 12.86 -17.51
N ALA A 149 0.11 11.82 -16.81
CA ALA A 149 0.25 10.44 -17.25
C ALA A 149 -0.48 10.16 -18.56
N LEU A 150 -1.65 10.77 -18.79
CA LEU A 150 -2.40 10.65 -20.05
C LEU A 150 -1.75 11.39 -21.23
N ARG A 151 -1.02 12.48 -20.99
CA ARG A 151 -0.29 13.21 -22.05
C ARG A 151 0.94 12.48 -22.57
N ASN A 152 1.54 11.62 -21.75
CA ASN A 152 2.78 10.92 -22.06
C ASN A 152 2.56 9.51 -22.64
N ARG A 153 1.36 9.27 -23.19
CA ARG A 153 0.97 8.00 -23.81
C ARG A 153 0.96 8.07 -25.33
#